data_AF-A0A920NVS7-F1
#
_entry.id   AF-A0A920NVS7-F1
#
_cell.length_a   1.000
_cell.length_b   1.000
_cell.length_c   1.000
_cell.angle_alpha   90.00
_cell.angle_beta   90.00
_cell.angle_gamma   90.00
#
_symmetry.space_group_name_H-M   'P 1'
#
loop_
_entity.id
_entity.type
_entity.pdbx_description
1 polymer ?
#
loop_
_entity_poly.entity_id
_entity_poly.type
_entity_poly.pdbx_seq_one_letter_code
_entity_poly.pdbx_strand_id
1 'polypeptide(L)' 'MDEFGRTEDSSVFACGDCTNHPNFYLNKNIRLESVHNALEQAKTVALSLLGKQEKYDQVPWFWSDQFEENFR' A
#
# COMPACT_ATOMS: atom_id res chain seq x y z
N MET A 1 -4.40 -2.97 7.69
CA MET A 1 -3.52 -4.14 7.63
C MET A 1 -2.19 -3.78 8.27
N ASP A 2 -1.42 -4.77 8.71
CA ASP A 2 -0.06 -4.59 9.21
C ASP A 2 0.94 -4.29 8.08
N GLU A 3 2.21 -4.06 8.37
CA GLU A 3 3.20 -3.72 7.33
C GLU A 3 3.46 -4.83 6.30
N PHE A 4 2.89 -6.03 6.47
CA PHE A 4 3.02 -7.17 5.57
C PHE A 4 1.72 -7.49 4.82
N GLY A 5 0.70 -6.64 4.97
CA GLY A 5 -0.59 -6.77 4.28
C GLY A 5 -1.61 -7.68 4.96
N ARG A 6 -1.34 -8.17 6.18
CA ARG A 6 -2.28 -9.01 6.95
C ARG A 6 -3.29 -8.16 7.71
N THR A 7 -4.51 -8.68 7.82
CA THR A 7 -5.52 -8.11 8.72
C THR A 7 -5.33 -8.66 10.14
N GLU A 8 -6.27 -8.37 11.04
CA GLU A 8 -6.29 -8.97 12.38
C GLU A 8 -6.48 -10.49 12.34
N ASP A 9 -7.18 -10.99 11.31
CA ASP A 9 -7.21 -12.43 11.00
C ASP A 9 -5.96 -12.79 10.17
N SER A 10 -5.12 -13.66 10.73
CA SER A 10 -3.86 -14.11 10.12
C SER A 10 -4.01 -14.80 8.75
N SER A 11 -5.22 -15.27 8.42
CA SER A 11 -5.54 -15.93 7.16
C SER A 11 -6.10 -14.97 6.10
N VAL A 12 -6.38 -13.72 6.47
CA VAL A 12 -7.00 -12.71 5.61
C VAL A 12 -6.04 -11.55 5.35
N PHE A 13 -5.89 -11.20 4.08
CA PHE A 13 -5.02 -10.12 3.59
C PHE A 13 -5.84 -9.03 2.91
N ALA A 14 -5.32 -7.80 2.88
CA ALA A 14 -5.93 -6.67 2.18
C ALA A 14 -4.87 -5.80 1.50
N CYS A 15 -5.20 -5.23 0.34
CA CYS A 15 -4.36 -4.30 -0.42
C CYS A 15 -5.21 -3.27 -1.17
N GLY A 16 -4.60 -2.14 -1.53
CA GLY A 16 -5.20 -1.04 -2.28
C GLY A 16 -6.04 -0.10 -1.40
N ASP A 17 -6.98 0.57 -2.06
CA ASP A 17 -7.73 1.73 -1.52
C ASP A 17 -8.56 1.42 -0.27
N CYS A 18 -8.92 0.16 -0.07
CA CYS A 18 -9.69 -0.29 1.10
C CYS A 18 -8.84 -0.37 2.38
N THR A 19 -7.51 -0.24 2.29
CA THR A 19 -6.60 -0.47 3.42
C THR A 19 -6.34 0.79 4.24
N ASN A 20 -6.45 0.64 5.56
CA ASN A 20 -5.79 1.52 6.52
C ASN A 20 -4.49 0.83 6.97
N HIS A 21 -3.33 1.39 6.63
CA HIS A 21 -2.03 0.73 6.76
C HIS A 21 -0.99 1.64 7.43
N PRO A 22 0.01 1.08 8.13
CA PRO A 22 1.04 1.88 8.80
C PRO A 22 1.87 2.64 7.77
N ASN A 23 2.12 3.93 8.05
CA ASN A 23 3.07 4.74 7.32
C ASN A 23 4.21 5.14 8.25
N PHE A 24 5.42 4.68 7.94
CA PHE A 24 6.62 4.92 8.74
C PHE A 24 6.95 6.41 8.88
N TYR A 25 6.89 7.17 7.78
CA TYR A 25 7.26 8.58 7.75
C TYR A 25 6.32 9.48 8.55
N LEU A 26 5.03 9.14 8.59
CA LEU A 26 4.00 9.90 9.29
C LEU A 26 3.71 9.38 10.70
N ASN A 27 4.33 8.26 11.10
CA ASN A 27 4.11 7.55 12.36
C ASN A 27 2.61 7.37 12.69
N LYS A 28 1.81 7.04 11.69
CA LYS A 28 0.36 6.81 11.81
C LYS A 28 -0.14 5.87 10.73
N ASN A 29 -1.35 5.35 10.91
CA ASN A 29 -2.04 4.62 9.86
C ASN A 29 -2.70 5.59 8.88
N ILE A 30 -2.62 5.28 7.59
CA ILE A 30 -3.25 6.06 6.51
C ILE A 30 -4.03 5.16 5.56
N ARG A 31 -4.96 5.78 4.84
CA ARG A 31 -5.59 5.22 3.64
C ARG A 31 -5.14 6.05 2.44
N LEU A 32 -4.69 5.38 1.38
CA LEU A 32 -4.08 6.01 0.22
C LEU A 32 -4.73 5.49 -1.06
N GLU A 33 -5.29 6.39 -1.87
CA GLU A 33 -5.98 6.06 -3.12
C GLU A 33 -5.08 6.46 -4.29
N SER A 34 -4.19 5.55 -4.69
CA SER A 34 -3.33 5.77 -5.85
C SER A 34 -2.94 4.47 -6.52
N VAL A 35 -2.65 4.52 -7.82
CA VAL A 35 -2.19 3.36 -8.59
C VAL A 35 -0.90 2.79 -8.01
N HIS A 36 0.03 3.66 -7.60
CA HIS A 36 1.28 3.23 -6.99
C HIS A 36 1.04 2.49 -5.66
N ASN A 37 0.18 3.03 -4.79
CA ASN A 37 -0.19 2.37 -3.54
C ASN A 37 -0.79 0.98 -3.79
N ALA A 38 -1.74 0.89 -4.72
CA ALA A 38 -2.37 -0.39 -5.06
C ALA A 38 -1.35 -1.42 -5.57
N LEU A 39 -0.43 -1.00 -6.44
CA LEU A 39 0.60 -1.88 -7.00
C LEU A 39 1.58 -2.38 -5.94
N GLU A 40 2.12 -1.48 -5.11
CA GLU A 40 3.14 -1.85 -4.13
C GLU A 40 2.55 -2.69 -2.99
N GLN A 41 1.35 -2.35 -2.51
CA GLN A 41 0.68 -3.21 -1.52
C GLN A 41 0.35 -4.60 -2.07
N ALA A 42 -0.04 -4.71 -3.36
CA ALA A 42 -0.29 -6.00 -3.99
C ALA A 42 0.99 -6.86 -4.03
N LYS A 43 2.15 -6.25 -4.33
CA LYS A 43 3.46 -6.95 -4.26
C LYS A 43 3.78 -7.41 -2.84
N THR A 44 3.61 -6.54 -1.84
CA THR A 44 3.81 -6.89 -0.42
C THR A 44 2.93 -8.07 0.00
N VAL A 45 1.64 -8.05 -0.33
CA VAL A 45 0.71 -9.16 -0.03
C VAL A 45 1.14 -10.44 -0.75
N ALA A 46 1.49 -10.38 -2.04
CA ALA A 46 1.94 -11.54 -2.80
C ALA A 46 3.20 -12.17 -2.20
N LEU A 47 4.18 -11.34 -1.81
CA LEU A 47 5.40 -11.78 -1.14
C LEU A 47 5.11 -12.43 0.21
N SER A 48 4.19 -11.86 0.99
CA SER A 48 3.74 -12.45 2.25
C SER A 48 3.07 -13.81 2.09
N LEU A 49 2.24 -13.99 1.06
CA LEU A 49 1.62 -15.27 0.72
C LEU A 49 2.64 -16.33 0.30
N LEU A 50 3.76 -15.91 -0.30
CA LEU A 50 4.87 -16.78 -0.70
C LEU A 50 5.90 -17.04 0.42
N GLY A 51 5.67 -16.53 1.63
CA GLY A 51 6.60 -16.66 2.76
C GLY A 51 7.88 -15.82 2.62
N LYS A 52 7.89 -14.84 1.71
CA LYS A 52 9.03 -13.94 1.44
C LYS A 52 8.71 -12.53 1.91
N GLN A 53 8.30 -12.38 3.17
CA GLN A 53 7.75 -11.13 3.67
C GLN A 53 8.70 -9.95 3.50
N GLU A 54 8.20 -8.87 2.89
CA GLU A 54 8.85 -7.58 2.79
C GLU A 54 7.90 -6.51 3.31
N LYS A 55 8.42 -5.55 4.08
CA LYS A 55 7.59 -4.50 4.67
C LYS A 55 7.14 -3.53 3.59
N TYR A 56 5.88 -3.11 3.64
CA TYR A 56 5.44 -1.92 2.90
C TYR A 56 6.00 -0.66 3.58
N ASP A 57 6.93 0.02 2.92
CA ASP A 57 7.61 1.23 3.42
C ASP A 57 7.72 2.34 2.36
N GLN A 58 6.89 2.27 1.32
CA GLN A 58 6.96 3.16 0.17
C GLN A 58 6.58 4.60 0.53
N VAL A 59 7.28 5.56 -0.06
CA VAL A 59 6.94 6.99 0.03
C VAL A 59 5.69 7.26 -0.82
N PRO A 60 4.58 7.76 -0.24
CA PRO A 60 3.36 8.03 -1.00
C PRO A 60 3.58 9.05 -2.12
N TRP A 61 3.15 8.70 -3.33
CA TRP A 61 3.04 9.62 -4.45
C TRP A 61 1.88 9.21 -5.37
N PHE A 62 1.47 10.14 -6.22
CA PHE A 62 0.45 9.95 -7.24
C PHE A 62 0.70 10.95 -8.38
N TRP A 63 -0.10 10.88 -9.43
CA TRP A 63 -0.07 11.87 -10.49
C TRP A 63 -1.50 12.23 -10.89
N SER A 64 -1.63 13.34 -11.60
CA SER A 64 -2.88 13.73 -12.25
C SER A 64 -2.55 14.25 -13.64
N ASP A 65 -3.24 13.71 -14.64
CA ASP A 65 -3.19 14.21 -16.01
C ASP A 65 -4.45 15.02 -16.26
N GLN A 66 -4.30 16.32 -16.52
CA GLN A 66 -5.42 17.23 -16.78
C GLN A 66 -5.12 18.03 -18.04
N PHE A 67 -5.92 17.81 -19.09
CA PHE A 67 -5.63 18.31 -20.44
C PHE A 67 -4.28 17.76 -20.95
N GLU A 68 -3.37 18.64 -21.40
CA GLU A 68 -2.01 18.27 -21.85
C GLU A 68 -0.96 18.42 -20.73
N GLU A 69 -1.38 18.71 -19.50
CA GLU A 69 -0.49 18.94 -18.35
C GLU A 69 -0.42 17.69 -17.46
N ASN A 70 0.79 17.34 -17.03
CA ASN A 70 1.06 16.22 -16.12
C ASN A 70 1.56 16.76 -14.77
N PHE A 71 0.84 16.46 -13.68
CA PHE A 71 1.18 16.85 -12.32
C PHE A 71 1.68 15.64 -11.51
N ARG A 72 2.80 15.78 -10.81
CA ARG A 72 3.42 14.74 -9.97
C ARG A 72 3.88 15.32 -8.64
#